data_AF-A0A1F2TMN3-F1
#
_entry.id   AF-A0A1F2TMN3-F1
#
_cell.length_a   1.000
_cell.length_b   1.000
_cell.length_c   1.000
_cell.angle_alpha   90.00
_cell.angle_beta   90.00
_cell.angle_gamma   90.00
#
_symmetry.space_group_name_H-M   'P 1'
#
loop_
_entity.id
_entity.type
_entity.pdbx_description
1 polymer ?
#
loop_
_entity_poly.entity_id
_entity_poly.type
_entity_poly.pdbx_seq_one_letter_code
_entity_poly.pdbx_strand_id
1 'polypeptide(L)'
;MLTVNNATSTAGGTRTYDFQVADSQTALGAGASLLASSTGVAEGAGGQTSYQLNATLASSKRYFWRARAVQGATDGPWSSVFRFQTDAAPNAPPIIQSLFMNTDRAEVNGQIQLTAVVVDQEADPASFVYEWASAGGAFTGSGASVVWRAPGSASPAVQELKLTVIERYTVTDADGRSQSRENRATAMVTAYLNDSPAELSALALTFLDDFVHSERSPEYCVRNFSDNCRGKADELGDIQRNRAAYIIDPTRSSFRILSISYNTPGNTPGQATFATVLAPCAFASTEKATGIFGVATGTCRLTNVYEGRQWRLCESNFLPPLNSVFDAFSRRFAF
;
A
#
# COMPACT_ATOMS: atom_id res chain seq x y z
N MET A 1 -37.67 26.53 -11.71
CA MET A 1 -38.87 27.35 -11.98
C MET A 1 -38.42 28.61 -12.71
N LEU A 2 -39.10 28.98 -13.81
CA LEU A 2 -38.80 30.20 -14.58
C LEU A 2 -39.84 31.26 -14.19
N THR A 3 -39.42 32.47 -13.84
CA THR A 3 -40.33 33.50 -13.30
C THR A 3 -40.12 34.83 -13.98
N VAL A 4 -41.21 35.49 -14.36
CA VAL A 4 -41.22 36.87 -14.88
C VAL A 4 -42.16 37.74 -14.07
N ASN A 5 -41.87 39.04 -14.03
CA ASN A 5 -42.81 40.02 -13.50
C ASN A 5 -44.01 40.15 -14.45
N ASN A 6 -45.19 40.35 -13.87
CA ASN A 6 -46.41 40.55 -14.62
C ASN A 6 -46.32 41.86 -15.43
N ALA A 7 -46.90 41.84 -16.63
CA ALA A 7 -46.89 42.96 -17.53
C ALA A 7 -47.99 43.93 -17.11
N THR A 8 -47.73 45.23 -17.20
CA THR A 8 -48.73 46.26 -16.96
C THR A 8 -49.47 46.56 -18.26
N SER A 9 -50.80 46.59 -18.23
CA SER A 9 -51.63 46.96 -19.38
C SER A 9 -52.99 47.46 -18.90
N THR A 10 -53.53 48.44 -19.60
CA THR A 10 -54.86 49.03 -19.39
C THR A 10 -55.94 48.40 -20.25
N ALA A 11 -55.59 47.44 -21.13
CA ALA A 11 -56.56 46.71 -21.92
C ALA A 11 -57.43 45.80 -21.03
N GLY A 12 -58.61 45.42 -21.53
CA GLY A 12 -59.49 44.43 -20.88
C GLY A 12 -59.15 43.00 -21.28
N GLY A 13 -59.68 42.01 -20.54
CA GLY A 13 -59.53 40.58 -20.85
C GLY A 13 -58.52 39.82 -19.99
N THR A 14 -58.64 38.49 -19.97
CA THR A 14 -57.76 37.60 -19.20
C THR A 14 -56.33 37.67 -19.71
N ARG A 15 -55.37 37.80 -18.77
CA ARG A 15 -53.94 37.75 -19.07
C ARG A 15 -53.37 36.37 -18.80
N THR A 16 -52.65 35.85 -19.79
CA THR A 16 -51.89 34.61 -19.72
C THR A 16 -50.47 34.84 -20.23
N TYR A 17 -49.61 33.85 -20.09
CA TYR A 17 -48.21 33.91 -20.45
C TYR A 17 -47.80 32.73 -21.31
N ASP A 18 -47.05 33.04 -22.37
CA ASP A 18 -46.34 32.04 -23.16
C ASP A 18 -44.87 32.04 -22.75
N PHE A 19 -44.30 30.84 -22.58
CA PHE A 19 -42.88 30.61 -22.30
C PHE A 19 -42.25 29.81 -23.43
N GLN A 20 -41.04 30.20 -23.84
CA GLN A 20 -40.21 29.45 -24.78
C GLN A 20 -38.84 29.21 -24.17
N VAL A 21 -38.36 27.98 -24.24
CA VAL A 21 -37.05 27.55 -23.76
C VAL A 21 -36.31 26.87 -24.91
N ALA A 22 -35.05 27.21 -25.09
CA ALA A 22 -34.18 26.64 -26.11
C ALA A 22 -32.75 26.45 -25.58
N ASP A 23 -31.96 25.67 -26.30
CA ASP A 23 -30.56 25.41 -25.97
C ASP A 23 -29.57 26.39 -26.61
N SER A 24 -30.07 27.31 -27.45
CA SER A 24 -29.33 28.45 -27.96
C SER A 24 -30.26 29.67 -28.08
N GLN A 25 -29.70 30.87 -28.01
CA GLN A 25 -30.48 32.10 -28.13
C GLN A 25 -31.11 32.26 -29.53
N THR A 26 -30.42 31.81 -30.57
CA THR A 26 -30.90 31.84 -31.97
C THR A 26 -32.06 30.88 -32.21
N ALA A 27 -32.20 29.84 -31.39
CA ALA A 27 -33.33 28.91 -31.43
C ALA A 27 -34.59 29.42 -30.70
N LEU A 28 -34.63 30.68 -30.26
CA LEU A 28 -35.84 31.32 -29.75
C LEU A 28 -36.56 32.09 -30.89
N GLY A 29 -37.50 31.45 -31.58
CA GLY A 29 -38.13 32.05 -32.77
C GLY A 29 -39.24 31.20 -33.40
N ALA A 30 -39.97 31.80 -34.36
CA ALA A 30 -40.92 31.05 -35.18
C ALA A 30 -40.17 30.06 -36.09
N GLY A 31 -40.56 28.79 -36.06
CA GLY A 31 -39.90 27.72 -36.83
C GLY A 31 -38.64 27.13 -36.19
N ALA A 32 -38.27 27.55 -34.98
CA ALA A 32 -37.11 27.04 -34.27
C ALA A 32 -37.41 25.76 -33.47
N SER A 33 -36.39 24.91 -33.28
CA SER A 33 -36.47 23.69 -32.47
C SER A 33 -36.40 24.04 -30.98
N LEU A 34 -37.55 24.40 -30.39
CA LEU A 34 -37.65 24.70 -28.96
C LEU A 34 -37.41 23.42 -28.14
N LEU A 35 -36.69 23.56 -27.03
CA LEU A 35 -36.52 22.50 -26.04
C LEU A 35 -37.83 22.24 -25.30
N ALA A 36 -38.52 23.33 -24.94
CA ALA A 36 -39.84 23.29 -24.33
C ALA A 36 -40.57 24.60 -24.60
N SER A 37 -41.89 24.53 -24.66
CA SER A 37 -42.76 25.69 -24.65
C SER A 37 -44.00 25.43 -23.82
N SER A 38 -44.58 26.51 -23.32
CA SER A 38 -45.89 26.48 -22.67
C SER A 38 -46.65 27.71 -23.11
N THR A 39 -47.93 27.55 -23.42
CA THR A 39 -48.80 28.65 -23.80
C THR A 39 -49.98 28.73 -22.84
N GLY A 40 -50.50 29.94 -22.63
CA GLY A 40 -51.69 30.13 -21.80
C GLY A 40 -51.48 29.93 -20.29
N VAL A 41 -50.25 30.05 -19.76
CA VAL A 41 -49.99 30.00 -18.31
C VAL A 41 -50.73 31.15 -17.65
N ALA A 42 -51.65 30.88 -16.73
CA ALA A 42 -52.43 31.94 -16.07
C ALA A 42 -51.53 32.93 -15.33
N GLU A 43 -51.89 34.21 -15.36
CA GLU A 43 -51.17 35.24 -14.60
C GLU A 43 -51.15 34.88 -13.10
N GLY A 44 -49.95 34.86 -12.52
CA GLY A 44 -49.76 34.55 -11.10
C GLY A 44 -50.05 35.74 -10.18
N ALA A 45 -50.37 35.43 -8.92
CA ALA A 45 -50.59 36.43 -7.87
C ALA A 45 -49.26 37.09 -7.44
N GLY A 46 -49.34 38.27 -6.81
CA GLY A 46 -48.16 38.97 -6.28
C GLY A 46 -47.28 39.66 -7.32
N GLY A 47 -47.80 39.88 -8.54
CA GLY A 47 -47.09 40.61 -9.60
C GLY A 47 -46.05 39.78 -10.35
N GLN A 48 -46.06 38.45 -10.20
CA GLN A 48 -45.17 37.54 -10.92
C GLN A 48 -45.92 36.32 -11.45
N THR A 49 -45.44 35.79 -12.57
CA THR A 49 -45.93 34.55 -13.18
C THR A 49 -44.78 33.58 -13.36
N SER A 50 -45.01 32.32 -12.97
CA SER A 50 -43.99 31.27 -12.99
C SER A 50 -44.41 30.09 -13.85
N TYR A 51 -43.42 29.51 -14.54
CA TYR A 51 -43.55 28.28 -15.32
C TYR A 51 -42.59 27.21 -14.77
N GLN A 52 -43.15 26.03 -14.50
CA GLN A 52 -42.38 24.84 -14.15
C GLN A 52 -41.92 24.13 -15.41
N LEU A 53 -40.64 24.26 -15.72
CA LEU A 53 -39.99 23.56 -16.82
C LEU A 53 -39.88 22.06 -16.50
N ASN A 54 -40.75 21.25 -17.10
CA ASN A 54 -40.74 19.79 -16.99
C ASN A 54 -40.03 19.17 -18.20
N ALA A 55 -38.73 19.46 -18.35
CA ALA A 55 -37.89 18.89 -19.40
C ALA A 55 -36.61 18.32 -18.80
N THR A 56 -36.12 17.21 -19.35
CA THR A 56 -34.81 16.68 -19.00
C THR A 56 -33.74 17.61 -19.58
N LEU A 57 -32.98 18.24 -18.70
CA LEU A 57 -31.89 19.14 -19.10
C LEU A 57 -30.56 18.41 -18.97
N ALA A 58 -29.69 18.56 -19.97
CA ALA A 58 -28.32 18.11 -19.87
C ALA A 58 -27.58 18.94 -18.80
N SER A 59 -26.69 18.32 -18.05
CA SER A 59 -25.82 18.97 -17.06
C SER A 59 -24.79 19.89 -17.73
N SER A 60 -24.25 20.86 -16.98
CA SER A 60 -23.26 21.85 -17.47
C SER A 60 -23.69 22.57 -18.76
N LYS A 61 -25.00 22.63 -19.06
CA LYS A 61 -25.51 23.18 -20.32
C LYS A 61 -26.25 24.48 -20.05
N ARG A 62 -25.91 25.49 -20.85
CA ARG A 62 -26.61 26.77 -20.84
C ARG A 62 -27.90 26.66 -21.65
N TYR A 63 -28.97 27.20 -21.07
CA TYR A 63 -30.27 27.31 -21.69
C TYR A 63 -30.74 28.75 -21.72
N PHE A 64 -31.56 29.06 -22.71
CA PHE A 64 -32.09 30.38 -22.96
C PHE A 64 -33.61 30.31 -22.95
N TRP A 65 -34.25 31.32 -22.39
CA TRP A 65 -35.70 31.36 -22.37
C TRP A 65 -36.23 32.79 -22.44
N ARG A 66 -37.47 32.92 -22.87
CA ARG A 66 -38.21 34.18 -22.90
C ARG A 66 -39.67 33.92 -22.59
N ALA A 67 -40.36 34.95 -22.11
CA ALA A 67 -41.79 34.92 -21.90
C ALA A 67 -42.47 36.13 -22.54
N ARG A 68 -43.75 36.01 -22.88
CA ARG A 68 -44.59 37.15 -23.28
C ARG A 68 -45.93 37.05 -22.58
N ALA A 69 -46.52 38.21 -22.29
CA ALA A 69 -47.91 38.27 -21.89
C ALA A 69 -48.81 38.18 -23.13
N VAL A 70 -49.92 37.48 -23.00
CA VAL A 70 -51.02 37.42 -23.96
C VAL A 70 -52.26 37.93 -23.25
N GLN A 71 -52.95 38.89 -23.86
CA GLN A 71 -54.15 39.49 -23.28
C GLN A 71 -55.32 39.33 -24.26
N GLY A 72 -56.26 38.45 -23.92
CA GLY A 72 -57.29 38.02 -24.88
C GLY A 72 -56.67 37.37 -26.11
N ALA A 73 -56.86 37.97 -27.29
CA ALA A 73 -56.26 37.51 -28.56
C ALA A 73 -55.01 38.33 -28.97
N THR A 74 -54.52 39.23 -28.11
CA THR A 74 -53.40 40.11 -28.43
C THR A 74 -52.13 39.64 -27.74
N ASP A 75 -51.12 39.33 -28.55
CA ASP A 75 -49.77 39.00 -28.09
C ASP A 75 -49.01 40.28 -27.74
N GLY A 76 -48.46 40.34 -26.51
CA GLY A 76 -47.50 41.34 -26.13
C GLY A 76 -46.10 41.06 -26.70
N PRO A 77 -45.16 42.00 -26.57
CA PRO A 77 -43.77 41.76 -26.94
C PRO A 77 -43.18 40.64 -26.07
N TRP A 78 -42.26 39.87 -26.66
CA TRP A 78 -41.40 38.97 -25.89
C TRP A 78 -40.51 39.79 -24.94
N SER A 79 -40.23 39.22 -23.77
CA SER A 79 -39.20 39.71 -22.86
C SER A 79 -37.83 39.74 -23.54
N SER A 80 -36.87 40.42 -22.91
CA SER A 80 -35.46 40.11 -23.15
C SER A 80 -35.20 38.62 -22.89
N VAL A 81 -34.18 38.07 -23.54
CA VAL A 81 -33.81 36.66 -23.36
C VAL A 81 -33.11 36.50 -22.02
N PHE A 82 -33.67 35.64 -21.18
CA PHE A 82 -33.04 35.16 -19.97
C PHE A 82 -32.17 33.94 -20.26
N ARG A 83 -31.21 33.66 -19.38
CA ARG A 83 -30.38 32.46 -19.45
C ARG A 83 -30.16 31.87 -18.07
N PHE A 84 -29.96 30.57 -18.03
CA PHE A 84 -29.50 29.85 -16.85
C PHE A 84 -28.59 28.71 -17.29
N GLN A 85 -27.88 28.11 -16.34
CA GLN A 85 -27.05 26.95 -16.55
C GLN A 85 -27.44 25.88 -15.56
N THR A 86 -27.52 24.64 -16.03
CA THR A 86 -27.64 23.46 -15.16
C THR A 86 -26.32 23.20 -14.45
N ASP A 87 -26.40 22.66 -13.25
CA ASP A 87 -25.22 22.24 -12.50
C ASP A 87 -24.42 21.18 -13.27
N ALA A 88 -23.14 21.06 -12.92
CA ALA A 88 -22.31 19.99 -13.44
C ALA A 88 -22.86 18.62 -13.02
N ALA A 89 -22.65 17.61 -13.87
CA ALA A 89 -22.94 16.24 -13.48
C ALA A 89 -22.11 15.92 -12.22
N PRO A 90 -22.69 15.25 -11.21
CA PRO A 90 -21.92 14.76 -10.10
C PRO A 90 -20.86 13.80 -10.63
N ASN A 91 -19.64 13.92 -10.13
CA ASN A 91 -18.53 13.04 -10.46
C ASN A 91 -17.98 12.50 -9.14
N ALA A 92 -18.25 11.23 -8.85
CA ALA A 92 -17.82 10.63 -7.61
C ALA A 92 -16.30 10.38 -7.64
N PRO A 93 -15.61 10.34 -6.50
CA PRO A 93 -14.21 9.93 -6.49
C PRO A 93 -14.06 8.46 -6.90
N PRO A 94 -12.92 8.11 -7.54
CA PRO A 94 -12.64 6.71 -7.86
C PRO A 94 -12.52 5.88 -6.58
N ILE A 95 -12.79 4.59 -6.69
CA ILE A 95 -12.72 3.65 -5.58
C ILE A 95 -11.59 2.66 -5.85
N ILE A 96 -10.60 2.61 -4.95
CA ILE A 96 -9.60 1.54 -4.92
C ILE A 96 -10.28 0.34 -4.25
N GLN A 97 -10.83 -0.56 -5.05
CA GLN A 97 -11.57 -1.73 -4.59
C GLN A 97 -10.64 -2.73 -3.87
N SER A 98 -9.42 -2.90 -4.39
CA SER A 98 -8.39 -3.70 -3.74
C SER A 98 -6.99 -3.17 -4.08
N LEU A 99 -6.07 -3.37 -3.14
CA LEU A 99 -4.64 -3.17 -3.32
C LEU A 99 -3.95 -4.36 -2.67
N PHE A 100 -3.28 -5.18 -3.47
CA PHE A 100 -2.64 -6.40 -2.99
C PHE A 100 -1.22 -6.53 -3.53
N MET A 101 -0.45 -7.35 -2.83
CA MET A 101 0.94 -7.66 -3.10
C MET A 101 1.12 -9.17 -3.22
N ASN A 102 2.07 -9.61 -4.04
CA ASN A 102 2.36 -11.04 -4.20
C ASN A 102 2.99 -11.67 -2.95
N THR A 103 3.65 -10.87 -2.11
CA THR A 103 4.20 -11.23 -0.79
C THR A 103 4.26 -9.97 0.06
N ASP A 104 4.13 -10.12 1.38
CA ASP A 104 4.32 -9.02 2.34
C ASP A 104 5.76 -8.90 2.84
N ARG A 105 6.63 -9.86 2.49
CA ARG A 105 8.03 -9.91 2.90
C ARG A 105 8.97 -9.74 1.70
N ALA A 106 9.99 -8.89 1.86
CA ALA A 106 11.09 -8.75 0.93
C ALA A 106 12.44 -8.77 1.65
N GLU A 107 13.45 -9.32 0.98
CA GLU A 107 14.84 -9.06 1.37
C GLU A 107 15.26 -7.66 0.93
N VAL A 108 16.33 -7.13 1.51
CA VAL A 108 17.00 -5.93 0.99
C VAL A 108 17.29 -6.08 -0.50
N ASN A 109 17.01 -5.03 -1.28
CA ASN A 109 17.06 -5.04 -2.75
C ASN A 109 16.15 -6.09 -3.44
N GLY A 110 15.31 -6.82 -2.69
CA GLY A 110 14.29 -7.72 -3.22
C GLY A 110 13.16 -6.96 -3.91
N GLN A 111 12.24 -7.68 -4.54
CA GLN A 111 11.14 -7.09 -5.28
C GLN A 111 9.79 -7.64 -4.81
N ILE A 112 8.79 -6.76 -4.75
CA ILE A 112 7.39 -7.07 -4.51
C ILE A 112 6.59 -6.53 -5.71
N GLN A 113 5.68 -7.34 -6.22
CA GLN A 113 4.70 -6.91 -7.22
C GLN A 113 3.45 -6.41 -6.51
N LEU A 114 3.01 -5.21 -6.88
CA LEU A 114 1.79 -4.59 -6.39
C LEU A 114 0.77 -4.49 -7.53
N THR A 115 -0.49 -4.74 -7.21
CA THR A 115 -1.59 -4.60 -8.16
C THR A 115 -2.80 -4.03 -7.44
N ALA A 116 -3.44 -3.04 -8.06
CA ALA A 116 -4.67 -2.43 -7.61
C ALA A 116 -5.82 -2.72 -8.57
N VAL A 117 -7.02 -2.87 -8.02
CA VAL A 117 -8.26 -2.85 -8.79
C VAL A 117 -8.96 -1.54 -8.46
N VAL A 118 -9.17 -0.72 -9.49
CA VAL A 118 -9.81 0.59 -9.37
C VAL A 118 -11.07 0.58 -10.19
N VAL A 119 -12.14 1.09 -9.61
CA VAL A 119 -13.43 1.26 -10.28
C VAL A 119 -13.88 2.69 -10.12
N ASP A 120 -14.60 3.17 -11.13
CA ASP A 120 -15.24 4.47 -11.13
C ASP A 120 -16.52 4.36 -11.97
N GLN A 121 -17.55 5.09 -11.57
CA GLN A 121 -18.86 5.01 -12.21
C GLN A 121 -18.93 5.88 -13.47
N GLU A 122 -18.18 6.98 -13.49
CA GLU A 122 -18.24 8.02 -14.51
C GLU A 122 -17.07 7.96 -15.50
N ALA A 123 -15.92 7.45 -15.09
CA ALA A 123 -14.69 7.47 -15.88
C ALA A 123 -14.02 6.09 -16.04
N ASP A 124 -13.29 5.92 -17.14
CA ASP A 124 -12.48 4.72 -17.38
C ASP A 124 -11.20 4.77 -16.52
N PRO A 125 -10.92 3.76 -15.68
CA PRO A 125 -9.68 3.67 -14.90
C PRO A 125 -8.38 3.76 -15.71
N ALA A 126 -8.41 3.49 -17.02
CA ALA A 126 -7.28 3.67 -17.91
C ALA A 126 -6.88 5.15 -18.11
N SER A 127 -7.79 6.09 -17.83
CA SER A 127 -7.55 7.53 -17.93
C SER A 127 -6.92 8.15 -16.67
N PHE A 128 -6.85 7.40 -15.57
CA PHE A 128 -6.38 7.90 -14.29
C PHE A 128 -4.85 7.99 -14.19
N VAL A 129 -4.39 8.87 -13.32
CA VAL A 129 -2.98 8.93 -12.92
C VAL A 129 -2.79 8.12 -11.64
N TYR A 130 -1.81 7.23 -11.64
CA TYR A 130 -1.46 6.36 -10.53
C TYR A 130 -0.13 6.81 -9.95
N GLU A 131 -0.16 7.40 -8.76
CA GLU A 131 1.03 7.86 -8.04
C GLU A 131 1.38 6.87 -6.93
N TRP A 132 2.50 6.18 -7.11
CA TRP A 132 3.06 5.26 -6.12
C TRP A 132 4.16 5.94 -5.29
N ALA A 133 4.12 5.74 -3.98
CA ALA A 133 5.07 6.36 -3.06
C ALA A 133 5.45 5.44 -1.90
N SER A 134 6.69 5.57 -1.43
CA SER A 134 7.23 4.90 -0.24
C SER A 134 8.38 5.72 0.33
N ALA A 135 8.72 5.53 1.61
CA ALA A 135 9.85 6.20 2.24
C ALA A 135 11.21 5.62 1.78
N GLY A 136 11.28 4.30 1.61
CA GLY A 136 12.44 3.60 1.07
C GLY A 136 12.10 2.78 -0.18
N GLY A 137 13.14 2.44 -0.95
CA GLY A 137 13.01 1.65 -2.17
C GLY A 137 12.60 2.48 -3.38
N ALA A 138 12.25 1.81 -4.47
CA ALA A 138 11.85 2.45 -5.72
C ALA A 138 10.81 1.63 -6.49
N PHE A 139 9.88 2.32 -7.13
CA PHE A 139 8.88 1.70 -8.01
C PHE A 139 9.36 1.70 -9.46
N THR A 140 9.00 0.63 -10.17
CA THR A 140 9.18 0.50 -11.63
C THR A 140 7.85 0.08 -12.25
N GLY A 141 7.56 0.62 -13.44
CA GLY A 141 6.25 0.49 -14.08
C GLY A 141 5.35 1.71 -13.85
N SER A 142 4.10 1.62 -14.29
CA SER A 142 3.09 2.67 -14.17
C SER A 142 1.68 2.07 -14.12
N GLY A 143 0.69 2.90 -13.83
CA GLY A 143 -0.71 2.47 -13.76
C GLY A 143 -1.03 1.65 -12.51
N ALA A 144 -2.02 0.78 -12.62
CA ALA A 144 -2.53 -0.01 -11.51
C ALA A 144 -1.61 -1.16 -11.06
N SER A 145 -0.55 -1.48 -11.79
CA SER A 145 0.38 -2.55 -11.44
C SER A 145 1.83 -2.07 -11.58
N VAL A 146 2.61 -2.24 -10.51
CA VAL A 146 4.02 -1.85 -10.45
C VAL A 146 4.84 -2.88 -9.72
N VAL A 147 6.15 -2.84 -9.90
CA VAL A 147 7.11 -3.59 -9.08
C VAL A 147 7.85 -2.61 -8.18
N TRP A 148 7.79 -2.86 -6.87
CA TRP A 148 8.57 -2.14 -5.88
C TRP A 148 9.85 -2.92 -5.57
N ARG A 149 11.00 -2.27 -5.66
CA ARG A 149 12.29 -2.78 -5.21
C ARG A 149 12.60 -2.22 -3.83
N ALA A 150 12.81 -3.10 -2.85
CA ALA A 150 13.19 -2.76 -1.49
C ALA A 150 14.52 -1.97 -1.45
N PRO A 151 14.72 -1.09 -0.45
CA PRO A 151 16.00 -0.43 -0.23
C PRO A 151 17.12 -1.42 0.10
N GLY A 152 18.36 -0.93 0.07
CA GLY A 152 19.55 -1.73 0.39
C GLY A 152 19.78 -1.98 1.88
N SER A 153 18.89 -1.50 2.75
CA SER A 153 18.93 -1.73 4.20
C SER A 153 17.54 -2.12 4.71
N ALA A 154 17.48 -2.98 5.71
CA ALA A 154 16.24 -3.35 6.39
C ALA A 154 15.90 -2.37 7.54
N SER A 155 16.34 -1.11 7.44
CA SER A 155 16.09 -0.07 8.44
C SER A 155 15.43 1.15 7.77
N PRO A 156 14.16 1.46 8.09
CA PRO A 156 13.27 0.71 8.98
C PRO A 156 12.83 -0.63 8.36
N ALA A 157 12.56 -1.63 9.22
CA ALA A 157 12.16 -2.99 8.83
C ALA A 157 10.73 -3.06 8.27
N VAL A 158 9.97 -1.98 8.38
CA VAL A 158 8.59 -1.88 7.89
C VAL A 158 8.52 -0.72 6.91
N GLN A 159 7.95 -0.96 5.73
CA GLN A 159 7.75 0.03 4.69
C GLN A 159 6.26 0.13 4.35
N GLU A 160 5.73 1.35 4.42
CA GLU A 160 4.40 1.64 3.89
C GLU A 160 4.52 1.97 2.41
N LEU A 161 3.75 1.24 1.59
CA LEU A 161 3.66 1.42 0.16
C LEU A 161 2.29 2.03 -0.13
N LYS A 162 2.28 3.27 -0.60
CA LYS A 162 1.09 4.08 -0.82
C LYS A 162 0.78 4.18 -2.31
N LEU A 163 -0.50 4.00 -2.65
CA LEU A 163 -1.07 4.34 -3.96
C LEU A 163 -2.01 5.53 -3.79
N THR A 164 -1.85 6.54 -4.64
CA THR A 164 -2.83 7.61 -4.85
C THR A 164 -3.34 7.55 -6.29
N VAL A 165 -4.64 7.36 -6.46
CA VAL A 165 -5.31 7.42 -7.76
C VAL A 165 -5.90 8.81 -7.92
N ILE A 166 -5.58 9.46 -9.04
CA ILE A 166 -6.03 10.81 -9.36
C ILE A 166 -6.83 10.74 -10.66
N GLU A 167 -8.10 11.07 -10.54
CA GLU A 167 -8.99 11.32 -11.66
C GLU A 167 -8.97 12.82 -11.95
N ARG A 168 -8.84 13.21 -13.22
CA ARG A 168 -8.97 14.60 -13.66
C ARG A 168 -10.16 14.72 -14.61
N TYR A 169 -11.08 15.62 -14.31
CA TYR A 169 -12.27 15.87 -15.11
C TYR A 169 -12.48 17.37 -15.32
N THR A 170 -13.30 17.72 -16.31
CA THR A 170 -13.60 19.12 -16.63
C THR A 170 -15.06 19.42 -16.35
N VAL A 171 -15.31 20.59 -15.76
CA VAL A 171 -16.65 21.14 -15.58
C VAL A 171 -16.76 22.48 -16.30
N THR A 172 -17.90 22.76 -16.91
CA THR A 172 -18.13 24.06 -17.55
C THR A 172 -18.84 24.98 -16.58
N ASP A 173 -18.30 26.18 -16.35
CA ASP A 173 -18.92 27.18 -15.47
C ASP A 173 -20.09 27.91 -16.14
N ALA A 174 -20.80 28.72 -15.35
CA ALA A 174 -21.94 29.54 -15.77
C ALA A 174 -21.64 30.44 -16.98
N ASP A 175 -20.37 30.80 -17.20
CA ASP A 175 -19.88 31.66 -18.27
C ASP A 175 -19.44 30.88 -19.51
N GLY A 176 -19.43 29.53 -19.46
CA GLY A 176 -19.06 28.67 -20.56
C GLY A 176 -17.57 28.36 -20.61
N ARG A 177 -16.83 28.64 -19.53
CA ARG A 177 -15.40 28.33 -19.43
C ARG A 177 -15.20 26.95 -18.82
N SER A 178 -14.27 26.18 -19.37
CA SER A 178 -13.88 24.88 -18.81
C SER A 178 -12.95 25.07 -17.61
N GLN A 179 -13.29 24.42 -16.50
CA GLN A 179 -12.49 24.36 -15.28
C GLN A 179 -12.05 22.91 -15.05
N SER A 180 -10.76 22.70 -14.80
CA SER A 180 -10.24 21.39 -14.42
C SER A 180 -10.49 21.14 -12.94
N ARG A 181 -10.97 19.95 -12.61
CA ARG A 181 -11.14 19.44 -11.24
C ARG A 181 -10.47 18.09 -11.11
N GLU A 182 -10.27 17.67 -9.87
CA GLU A 182 -9.67 16.39 -9.56
C GLU A 182 -10.42 15.70 -8.43
N ASN A 183 -10.57 14.39 -8.57
CA ASN A 183 -10.93 13.52 -7.46
C ASN A 183 -9.73 12.62 -7.11
N ARG A 184 -9.62 12.24 -5.85
CA ARG A 184 -8.48 11.47 -5.34
C ARG A 184 -8.94 10.34 -4.44
N ALA A 185 -8.31 9.19 -4.60
CA ALA A 185 -8.44 8.05 -3.70
C ALA A 185 -7.04 7.56 -3.29
N THR A 186 -6.93 7.02 -2.09
CA THR A 186 -5.65 6.58 -1.53
C THR A 186 -5.81 5.28 -0.78
N ALA A 187 -4.85 4.37 -0.97
CA ALA A 187 -4.73 3.12 -0.23
C ALA A 187 -3.27 2.87 0.13
N MET A 188 -3.05 2.06 1.17
CA MET A 188 -1.72 1.68 1.64
C MET A 188 -1.65 0.18 1.92
N VAL A 189 -0.48 -0.40 1.72
CA VAL A 189 -0.12 -1.75 2.16
C VAL A 189 1.26 -1.70 2.84
N THR A 190 1.54 -2.72 3.65
CA THR A 190 2.76 -2.79 4.44
C THR A 190 3.67 -3.91 3.96
N ALA A 191 4.90 -3.59 3.59
CA ALA A 191 5.96 -4.54 3.30
C ALA A 191 6.93 -4.64 4.48
N TYR A 192 7.43 -5.84 4.73
CA TYR A 192 8.38 -6.14 5.81
C TYR A 192 9.72 -6.55 5.21
N LEU A 193 10.76 -5.86 5.66
CA LEU A 193 12.10 -5.98 5.15
C LEU A 193 12.96 -6.83 6.07
N ASN A 194 13.71 -7.74 5.46
CA ASN A 194 14.76 -8.50 6.12
C ASN A 194 16.09 -8.31 5.40
N ASP A 195 17.17 -8.35 6.17
CA ASP A 195 18.50 -8.63 5.65
C ASP A 195 18.91 -9.99 6.22
N SER A 196 18.33 -11.05 5.66
CA SER A 196 18.51 -12.41 6.17
C SER A 196 19.99 -12.81 6.27
N PRO A 197 20.86 -12.54 5.28
CA PRO A 197 22.29 -12.83 5.41
C PRO A 197 22.94 -12.13 6.61
N ALA A 198 22.68 -10.83 6.81
CA ALA A 198 23.25 -10.08 7.91
C ALA A 198 22.71 -10.57 9.27
N GLU A 199 21.40 -10.78 9.37
CA GLU A 199 20.71 -11.24 10.58
C GLU A 199 21.18 -12.64 11.01
N LEU A 200 21.18 -13.60 10.08
CA LEU A 200 21.64 -14.97 10.33
C LEU A 200 23.14 -15.02 10.70
N SER A 201 23.98 -14.20 10.05
CA SER A 201 25.39 -14.10 10.40
C SER A 201 25.58 -13.53 11.80
N ALA A 202 24.85 -12.47 12.14
CA ALA A 202 24.92 -11.84 13.46
C ALA A 202 24.44 -12.81 14.56
N LEU A 203 23.33 -13.52 14.36
CA LEU A 203 22.83 -14.54 15.29
C LEU A 203 23.88 -15.63 15.55
N ALA A 204 24.42 -16.20 14.48
CA ALA A 204 25.41 -17.26 14.55
C ALA A 204 26.68 -16.82 15.29
N LEU A 205 27.27 -15.67 14.89
CA LEU A 205 28.50 -15.16 15.51
C LEU A 205 28.27 -14.74 16.96
N THR A 206 27.11 -14.15 17.27
CA THR A 206 26.76 -13.78 18.65
C THR A 206 26.71 -15.01 19.54
N PHE A 207 26.00 -16.07 19.10
CA PHE A 207 25.93 -17.31 19.87
C PHE A 207 27.31 -17.96 20.07
N LEU A 208 28.13 -18.05 19.01
CA LEU A 208 29.47 -18.65 19.11
C LEU A 208 30.40 -17.81 20.00
N ASP A 209 30.30 -16.49 19.97
CA ASP A 209 31.02 -15.61 20.90
C ASP A 209 30.54 -15.81 22.35
N ASP A 210 29.24 -15.87 22.57
CA ASP A 210 28.66 -16.14 23.89
C ASP A 210 29.07 -17.50 24.43
N PHE A 211 29.17 -18.50 23.58
CA PHE A 211 29.58 -19.85 23.92
C PHE A 211 31.01 -19.88 24.48
N VAL A 212 31.97 -19.25 23.77
CA VAL A 212 33.40 -19.29 24.14
C VAL A 212 33.74 -18.47 25.39
N HIS A 213 32.85 -17.57 25.81
CA HIS A 213 32.96 -16.80 27.05
C HIS A 213 32.33 -17.56 28.22
N SER A 214 33.13 -18.39 28.89
CA SER A 214 32.66 -19.30 29.94
C SER A 214 32.10 -18.62 31.19
N GLU A 215 32.36 -17.32 31.37
CA GLU A 215 31.83 -16.48 32.43
C GLU A 215 30.38 -16.01 32.20
N ARG A 216 29.87 -16.08 30.95
CA ARG A 216 28.47 -15.80 30.65
C ARG A 216 27.58 -16.93 31.21
N SER A 217 26.32 -16.66 31.51
CA SER A 217 25.42 -17.75 31.95
C SER A 217 25.00 -18.63 30.75
N PRO A 218 24.72 -19.93 30.94
CA PRO A 218 24.19 -20.77 29.87
C PRO A 218 22.89 -20.22 29.26
N GLU A 219 22.00 -19.67 30.08
CA GLU A 219 20.72 -19.08 29.65
C GLU A 219 20.94 -17.84 28.78
N TYR A 220 21.97 -17.05 29.09
CA TYR A 220 22.33 -15.90 28.27
C TYR A 220 22.77 -16.33 26.87
N CYS A 221 23.57 -17.39 26.75
CA CYS A 221 24.06 -17.88 25.47
C CYS A 221 22.92 -18.31 24.53
N VAL A 222 21.87 -18.95 25.06
CA VAL A 222 20.73 -19.43 24.27
C VAL A 222 19.60 -18.40 24.10
N ARG A 223 19.80 -17.14 24.50
CA ARG A 223 18.73 -16.11 24.50
C ARG A 223 18.09 -15.87 23.13
N ASN A 224 18.85 -16.06 22.05
CA ASN A 224 18.40 -15.84 20.67
C ASN A 224 17.85 -17.10 20.00
N PHE A 225 17.78 -18.23 20.73
CA PHE A 225 17.08 -19.41 20.24
C PHE A 225 15.58 -19.23 20.37
N SER A 226 14.86 -19.75 19.38
CA SER A 226 13.40 -19.87 19.40
C SER A 226 12.96 -20.74 20.58
N ASP A 227 11.94 -20.28 21.31
CA ASP A 227 11.30 -21.09 22.36
C ASP A 227 10.49 -22.26 21.78
N ASN A 228 10.16 -22.21 20.49
CA ASN A 228 9.46 -23.28 19.78
C ASN A 228 10.41 -24.39 19.30
N CYS A 229 11.73 -24.19 19.43
CA CYS A 229 12.74 -25.17 19.03
C CYS A 229 13.24 -25.94 20.24
N ARG A 230 13.10 -27.28 20.18
CA ARG A 230 13.67 -28.18 21.19
C ARG A 230 15.18 -27.97 21.37
N GLY A 231 15.88 -27.66 20.29
CA GLY A 231 17.32 -27.42 20.30
C GLY A 231 17.78 -26.31 21.25
N LYS A 232 16.90 -25.40 21.68
CA LYS A 232 17.20 -24.43 22.76
C LYS A 232 17.51 -25.12 24.09
N ALA A 233 16.67 -26.08 24.48
CA ALA A 233 16.82 -26.81 25.74
C ALA A 233 17.98 -27.80 25.67
N ASP A 234 18.18 -28.43 24.51
CA ASP A 234 19.31 -29.34 24.28
C ASP A 234 20.64 -28.57 24.39
N GLU A 235 20.78 -27.45 23.68
CA GLU A 235 21.98 -26.60 23.72
C GLU A 235 22.21 -26.00 25.12
N LEU A 236 21.16 -25.59 25.83
CA LEU A 236 21.30 -25.13 27.23
C LEU A 236 21.96 -26.22 28.10
N GLY A 237 21.51 -27.47 27.96
CA GLY A 237 22.09 -28.62 28.65
C GLY A 237 23.54 -28.89 28.22
N ASP A 238 23.87 -28.73 26.94
CA ASP A 238 25.23 -28.89 26.41
C ASP A 238 26.19 -27.85 26.99
N ILE A 239 25.80 -26.58 27.03
CA ILE A 239 26.61 -25.52 27.63
C ILE A 239 26.83 -25.76 29.12
N GLN A 240 25.78 -26.17 29.86
CA GLN A 240 25.88 -26.49 31.29
C GLN A 240 26.87 -27.65 31.52
N ARG A 241 26.78 -28.73 30.75
CA ARG A 241 27.70 -29.86 30.84
C ARG A 241 29.13 -29.46 30.47
N ASN A 242 29.31 -28.71 29.38
CA ASN A 242 30.62 -28.26 28.94
C ASN A 242 31.27 -27.37 30.01
N ARG A 243 30.56 -26.37 30.53
CA ARG A 243 31.07 -25.44 31.55
C ARG A 243 31.26 -26.09 32.92
N ALA A 244 30.62 -27.23 33.22
CA ALA A 244 30.93 -28.00 34.42
C ALA A 244 32.35 -28.58 34.37
N ALA A 245 32.82 -29.02 33.20
CA ALA A 245 34.09 -29.72 33.03
C ALA A 245 35.22 -28.86 32.44
N TYR A 246 34.90 -27.82 31.69
CA TYR A 246 35.86 -27.06 30.87
C TYR A 246 35.77 -25.55 31.11
N ILE A 247 36.89 -24.87 30.87
CA ILE A 247 36.96 -23.41 30.71
C ILE A 247 37.44 -23.16 29.28
N ILE A 248 36.62 -22.49 28.48
CA ILE A 248 36.96 -22.10 27.11
C ILE A 248 37.75 -20.80 27.14
N ASP A 249 38.79 -20.71 26.32
CA ASP A 249 39.61 -19.53 26.13
C ASP A 249 39.14 -18.78 24.87
N PRO A 250 38.44 -17.64 25.01
CA PRO A 250 37.94 -16.89 23.87
C PRO A 250 39.06 -16.30 23.01
N THR A 251 40.26 -16.04 23.58
CA THR A 251 41.39 -15.44 22.85
C THR A 251 42.11 -16.43 21.93
N ARG A 252 41.97 -17.73 22.21
CA ARG A 252 42.53 -18.83 21.41
C ARG A 252 41.47 -19.60 20.62
N SER A 253 40.20 -19.26 20.79
CA SER A 253 39.11 -19.81 20.00
C SER A 253 38.89 -18.97 18.74
N SER A 254 38.39 -19.60 17.67
CA SER A 254 38.10 -18.90 16.42
C SER A 254 36.88 -19.50 15.73
N PHE A 255 36.13 -18.66 15.04
CA PHE A 255 34.98 -19.07 14.23
C PHE A 255 34.72 -18.03 13.15
N ARG A 256 34.20 -18.48 12.02
CA ARG A 256 33.77 -17.59 10.92
C ARG A 256 32.61 -18.22 10.17
N ILE A 257 31.76 -17.40 9.56
CA ILE A 257 30.72 -17.91 8.67
C ILE A 257 31.36 -18.43 7.38
N LEU A 258 31.06 -19.67 7.02
CA LEU A 258 31.44 -20.26 5.74
C LEU A 258 30.29 -20.13 4.74
N SER A 259 29.08 -20.50 5.14
CA SER A 259 27.91 -20.45 4.27
C SER A 259 26.62 -20.30 5.04
N ILE A 260 25.62 -19.77 4.32
CA ILE A 260 24.22 -19.74 4.71
C ILE A 260 23.45 -20.45 3.61
N SER A 261 22.58 -21.37 3.98
CA SER A 261 21.69 -22.10 3.06
C SER A 261 20.26 -21.95 3.52
N TYR A 262 19.35 -21.62 2.60
CA TYR A 262 17.93 -21.49 2.87
C TYR A 262 17.24 -22.80 2.55
N ASN A 263 16.59 -23.41 3.55
CA ASN A 263 16.05 -24.77 3.46
C ASN A 263 14.56 -24.74 3.07
N THR A 264 14.23 -24.08 1.96
CA THR A 264 12.85 -23.94 1.46
C THR A 264 12.76 -24.21 -0.04
N PRO A 265 11.57 -24.57 -0.58
CA PRO A 265 11.38 -24.68 -2.02
C PRO A 265 11.82 -23.39 -2.73
N GLY A 266 12.78 -23.50 -3.65
CA GLY A 266 13.35 -22.36 -4.37
C GLY A 266 14.61 -21.75 -3.74
N ASN A 267 14.99 -22.12 -2.51
CA ASN A 267 16.17 -21.60 -1.79
C ASN A 267 16.25 -20.06 -1.79
N THR A 268 15.09 -19.39 -1.78
CA THR A 268 14.94 -17.93 -1.87
C THR A 268 14.76 -17.34 -0.46
N PRO A 269 15.64 -16.43 0.00
CA PRO A 269 15.56 -15.92 1.37
C PRO A 269 14.22 -15.23 1.71
N GLY A 270 13.63 -14.50 0.75
CA GLY A 270 12.35 -13.80 0.95
C GLY A 270 11.14 -14.73 1.15
N GLN A 271 11.30 -16.04 0.90
CA GLN A 271 10.29 -17.07 1.16
C GLN A 271 10.79 -18.10 2.18
N ALA A 272 12.03 -17.96 2.66
CA ALA A 272 12.66 -18.93 3.53
C ALA A 272 12.12 -18.82 4.96
N THR A 273 11.66 -19.95 5.49
CA THR A 273 11.27 -20.09 6.90
C THR A 273 12.28 -20.89 7.72
N PHE A 274 13.24 -21.53 7.05
CA PHE A 274 14.33 -22.29 7.66
C PHE A 274 15.65 -21.96 6.98
N ALA A 275 16.73 -21.92 7.75
CA ALA A 275 18.08 -21.74 7.22
C ALA A 275 19.12 -22.51 8.03
N THR A 276 20.20 -22.89 7.37
CA THR A 276 21.38 -23.49 8.01
C THR A 276 22.57 -22.58 7.81
N VAL A 277 23.26 -22.26 8.90
CA VAL A 277 24.53 -21.56 8.91
C VAL A 277 25.62 -22.57 9.24
N LEU A 278 26.64 -22.63 8.39
CA LEU A 278 27.85 -23.42 8.66
C LEU A 278 28.98 -22.47 9.00
N ALA A 279 29.60 -22.71 10.15
CA ALA A 279 30.72 -21.92 10.65
C ALA A 279 31.88 -22.82 11.07
N PRO A 280 32.96 -22.92 10.29
CA PRO A 280 34.21 -23.52 10.75
C PRO A 280 34.62 -22.88 12.08
N CYS A 281 34.84 -23.70 13.09
CA CYS A 281 35.07 -23.27 14.45
C CYS A 281 36.16 -24.11 15.12
N ALA A 282 36.92 -23.46 15.98
CA ALA A 282 37.95 -24.07 16.82
C ALA A 282 37.80 -23.53 18.24
N PHE A 283 37.59 -24.43 19.20
CA PHE A 283 37.38 -24.10 20.61
C PHE A 283 38.56 -24.55 21.44
N ALA A 284 39.33 -23.57 21.91
CA ALA A 284 40.45 -23.79 22.81
C ALA A 284 39.94 -23.87 24.25
N SER A 285 40.25 -24.93 24.98
CA SER A 285 39.75 -25.10 26.35
C SER A 285 40.72 -25.84 27.26
N THR A 286 40.58 -25.59 28.56
CA THR A 286 41.29 -26.27 29.63
C THR A 286 40.30 -27.08 30.47
N GLU A 287 40.61 -28.35 30.71
CA GLU A 287 39.84 -29.22 31.59
C GLU A 287 40.08 -28.86 33.05
N LYS A 288 39.00 -28.61 33.81
CA LYS A 288 39.11 -28.15 35.20
C LYS A 288 39.73 -29.19 36.12
N ALA A 289 39.44 -30.47 35.90
CA ALA A 289 39.90 -31.54 36.78
C ALA A 289 41.40 -31.86 36.62
N THR A 290 41.92 -31.78 35.38
CA THR A 290 43.27 -32.24 35.04
C THR A 290 44.22 -31.08 34.71
N GLY A 291 43.70 -29.89 34.38
CA GLY A 291 44.46 -28.77 33.86
C GLY A 291 44.93 -28.95 32.41
N ILE A 292 44.56 -30.04 31.74
CA ILE A 292 44.99 -30.34 30.38
C ILE A 292 44.32 -29.35 29.41
N PHE A 293 45.14 -28.74 28.55
CA PHE A 293 44.72 -27.85 27.48
C PHE A 293 44.58 -28.60 26.15
N GLY A 294 43.63 -28.19 25.31
CA GLY A 294 43.48 -28.68 23.95
C GLY A 294 42.52 -27.82 23.12
N VAL A 295 42.45 -28.13 21.82
CA VAL A 295 41.64 -27.38 20.85
C VAL A 295 40.77 -28.36 20.07
N ALA A 296 39.45 -28.16 20.15
CA ALA A 296 38.49 -28.91 19.34
C ALA A 296 38.19 -28.13 18.05
N THR A 297 38.59 -28.67 16.90
CA THR A 297 38.38 -28.04 15.59
C THR A 297 37.33 -28.80 14.81
N GLY A 298 36.37 -28.10 14.20
CA GLY A 298 35.26 -28.69 13.45
C GLY A 298 34.43 -27.65 12.70
N THR A 299 33.17 -27.99 12.43
CA THR A 299 32.18 -27.09 11.84
C THR A 299 30.98 -26.97 12.77
N CYS A 300 30.69 -25.76 13.21
CA CYS A 300 29.49 -25.42 13.95
C CYS A 300 28.34 -25.27 12.96
N ARG A 301 27.39 -26.21 12.99
CA ARG A 301 26.17 -26.19 12.21
C ARG A 301 25.04 -25.64 13.07
N LEU A 302 24.55 -24.46 12.70
CA LEU A 302 23.46 -23.78 13.37
C LEU A 302 22.24 -23.77 12.44
N THR A 303 21.11 -24.31 12.90
CA THR A 303 19.85 -24.21 12.17
C THR A 303 19.03 -23.04 12.71
N ASN A 304 18.18 -22.46 11.87
CA ASN A 304 17.43 -21.27 12.17
C ASN A 304 16.00 -21.41 11.67
N VAL A 305 15.08 -20.76 12.37
CA VAL A 305 13.67 -20.63 12.02
C VAL A 305 13.32 -19.17 11.87
N TYR A 306 12.45 -18.85 10.92
CA TYR A 306 11.90 -17.53 10.75
C TYR A 306 10.53 -17.46 11.43
N GLU A 307 10.41 -16.69 12.50
CA GLU A 307 9.17 -16.54 13.27
C GLU A 307 9.02 -15.10 13.76
N GLY A 308 7.79 -14.58 13.84
CA GLY A 308 7.58 -13.22 14.33
C GLY A 308 8.32 -12.14 13.54
N ARG A 309 8.49 -12.35 12.22
CA ARG A 309 9.18 -11.45 11.27
C ARG A 309 10.69 -11.25 11.51
N GLN A 310 11.33 -12.22 12.13
CA GLN A 310 12.78 -12.23 12.40
C GLN A 310 13.32 -13.67 12.37
N TRP A 311 14.62 -13.81 12.19
CA TRP A 311 15.31 -15.09 12.34
C TRP A 311 15.60 -15.39 13.80
N ARG A 312 15.55 -16.67 14.17
CA ARG A 312 15.95 -17.21 15.47
C ARG A 312 16.78 -18.47 15.28
N LEU A 313 17.72 -18.70 16.19
CA LEU A 313 18.45 -19.98 16.24
C LEU A 313 17.49 -21.10 16.67
N CYS A 314 17.70 -22.31 16.18
CA CYS A 314 16.83 -23.46 16.48
C CYS A 314 17.63 -24.61 17.06
N GLU A 315 18.69 -25.04 16.38
CA GLU A 315 19.61 -26.08 16.85
C GLU A 315 21.05 -25.62 16.65
N SER A 316 21.93 -26.14 17.49
CA SER A 316 23.37 -25.97 17.38
C SER A 316 24.02 -27.35 17.48
N ASN A 317 24.96 -27.64 16.58
CA ASN A 317 25.68 -28.90 16.56
C ASN A 317 27.13 -28.66 16.17
N PHE A 318 28.07 -29.25 16.90
CA PHE A 318 29.47 -29.30 16.50
C PHE A 318 29.74 -30.55 15.66
N LEU A 319 30.17 -30.37 14.42
CA LEU A 319 30.51 -31.45 13.49
C LEU A 319 32.04 -31.62 13.44
N PRO A 320 32.61 -32.69 14.01
CA PRO A 320 34.05 -32.93 13.94
C PRO A 320 34.50 -33.32 12.52
N PRO A 321 35.81 -33.19 12.19
CA PRO A 321 36.35 -33.59 10.89
C PRO A 321 36.20 -35.10 10.66
N LEU A 322 35.82 -35.48 9.43
CA LEU A 322 35.49 -36.87 9.05
C LEU A 322 36.61 -37.90 9.32
N ASN A 323 37.87 -37.47 9.38
CA ASN A 323 39.04 -38.34 9.53
C ASN A 323 39.90 -38.02 10.77
N SER A 324 39.43 -37.15 11.68
CA SER A 324 40.12 -37.06 12.96
C SER A 324 39.86 -38.37 13.69
N VAL A 325 40.92 -39.12 14.05
CA VAL A 325 40.87 -39.97 15.25
C VAL A 325 40.15 -39.11 16.28
N PHE A 326 39.00 -39.56 16.78
CA PHE A 326 38.20 -38.81 17.76
C PHE A 326 39.09 -38.54 18.97
N ASP A 327 39.89 -37.48 18.88
CA ASP A 327 40.78 -37.06 19.92
C ASP A 327 39.89 -36.81 21.13
N ALA A 328 40.36 -37.18 22.32
CA ALA A 328 39.55 -37.10 23.52
C ALA A 328 38.96 -35.68 23.72
N PHE A 329 39.57 -34.67 23.09
CA PHE A 329 39.10 -33.30 23.02
C PHE A 329 37.86 -33.04 22.14
N SER A 330 37.75 -33.68 20.96
CA SER A 330 36.64 -33.41 20.03
C SER A 330 35.32 -34.05 20.46
N ARG A 331 35.35 -35.11 21.29
CA ARG A 331 34.15 -35.72 21.90
C ARG A 331 33.46 -34.81 22.94
N ARG A 332 34.10 -33.71 23.33
CA ARG A 332 33.66 -32.82 24.42
C ARG A 332 32.67 -31.74 23.97
N PHE A 333 32.41 -31.68 22.65
CA PHE A 333 31.55 -30.69 21.99
C PHE A 333 30.51 -31.35 21.08
N ALA A 334 30.61 -32.66 20.81
CA ALA A 334 29.60 -33.43 20.10
C ALA A 334 28.71 -34.11 21.15
N PHE A 335 27.47 -33.65 21.30
CA PHE A 335 26.45 -34.22 22.18
C PHE A 335 25.23 -34.63 21.37
#